data_AF-A0A0B8Q4T6-F1
#
_entry.id   AF-A0A0B8Q4T6-F1
#
_cell.length_a   1.000
_cell.length_b   1.000
_cell.length_c   1.000
_cell.angle_alpha   90.00
_cell.angle_beta   90.00
_cell.angle_gamma   90.00
#
_symmetry.space_group_name_H-M   'P 1'
#
loop_
_entity.id
_entity.type
_entity.pdbx_description
1 polymer ?
#
loop_
_entity_poly.entity_id
_entity_poly.type
_entity_poly.pdbx_seq_one_letter_code
_entity_poly.pdbx_strand_id
1 'polypeptide(L)'
;MTVSIWLSLLGICILGAMSPGPSLAVVTKHTLSSGRLHGLTTAWSHSLGIGAYALATLYGLALLNEKSPQVFEIITYLGAAYLAYLGFKALTSKGAYWLPFNLALSRA
;
A
#
# COMPACT_ATOMS: atom_id res chain seq x y z
N MET A 1 -5.47 -24.67 -13.47
CA MET A 1 -5.73 -23.54 -12.56
C MET A 1 -7.17 -23.08 -12.75
N THR A 2 -8.03 -23.27 -11.75
CA THR A 2 -9.48 -23.07 -11.84
C THR A 2 -9.84 -21.58 -11.87
N VAL A 3 -10.83 -21.18 -12.68
CA VAL A 3 -11.33 -19.79 -12.80
C VAL A 3 -11.64 -19.14 -11.45
N SER A 4 -12.05 -19.95 -10.47
CA SER A 4 -12.33 -19.53 -9.09
C SER A 4 -11.15 -18.85 -8.39
N ILE A 5 -9.91 -19.26 -8.68
CA ILE A 5 -8.71 -18.66 -8.08
C ILE A 5 -8.52 -17.23 -8.59
N TRP A 6 -8.66 -17.03 -9.90
CA TRP A 6 -8.54 -15.71 -10.52
C TRP A 6 -9.63 -14.77 -10.02
N LEU A 7 -10.86 -15.26 -9.87
CA LEU A 7 -11.97 -14.46 -9.34
C LEU A 7 -11.73 -14.05 -7.88
N SER A 8 -11.22 -14.98 -7.05
CA SER A 8 -10.89 -14.69 -5.65
C SER A 8 -9.76 -13.66 -5.54
N LEU A 9 -8.71 -13.81 -6.36
CA LEU A 9 -7.56 -12.90 -6.39
C LEU A 9 -7.98 -11.50 -6.85
N LEU A 10 -8.82 -11.41 -7.89
CA LEU A 10 -9.43 -10.16 -8.33
C LEU A 10 -10.21 -9.48 -7.20
N GLY A 11 -11.03 -10.25 -6.47
CA GLY A 11 -11.80 -9.74 -5.33
C GLY A 11 -10.91 -9.14 -4.24
N ILE A 12 -9.86 -9.88 -3.84
CA ILE A 12 -8.89 -9.41 -2.83
C ILE A 12 -8.18 -8.14 -3.30
N CYS A 13 -7.76 -8.06 -4.56
CA CYS A 13 -7.11 -6.88 -5.13
C CYS A 13 -8.02 -5.65 -5.13
N ILE A 14 -9.30 -5.80 -5.49
CA ILE A 14 -10.27 -4.71 -5.46
C ILE A 14 -10.44 -4.20 -4.03
N LEU A 15 -10.64 -5.10 -3.06
CA LEU A 15 -10.78 -4.73 -1.66
C LEU A 15 -9.54 -4.01 -1.13
N GLY A 16 -8.34 -4.47 -1.51
CA GLY A 16 -7.09 -3.81 -1.16
C GLY A 16 -6.95 -2.41 -1.78
N ALA A 17 -7.31 -2.24 -3.05
CA ALA A 17 -7.22 -0.98 -3.76
C ALA A 17 -8.21 0.08 -3.26
N MET A 18 -9.36 -0.34 -2.72
CA MET A 18 -10.38 0.57 -2.17
C MET A 18 -9.96 1.23 -0.85
N SER A 19 -8.97 0.68 -0.14
CA SER A 19 -8.51 1.24 1.14
C SER A 19 -7.76 2.56 0.89
N PRO A 20 -8.25 3.73 1.35
CA PRO A 20 -7.57 5.01 1.16
C PRO A 20 -6.25 4.99 1.96
N GLY A 21 -5.18 4.65 1.26
CA GLY A 21 -3.86 4.43 1.85
C GLY A 21 -3.04 5.72 1.99
N PRO A 22 -1.88 5.64 2.69
CA PRO A 22 -0.95 6.75 2.85
C PRO A 22 -0.47 7.34 1.51
N SER A 23 -0.36 6.51 0.46
CA SER A 23 0.03 6.95 -0.88
C SER A 23 -0.94 8.00 -1.45
N LEU A 24 -2.25 7.75 -1.37
CA LEU A 24 -3.26 8.70 -1.84
C LEU A 24 -3.22 10.00 -1.01
N ALA A 25 -2.98 9.91 0.30
CA ALA A 25 -2.84 11.08 1.18
C ALA A 25 -1.66 11.97 0.77
N VAL A 26 -0.53 11.38 0.35
CA VAL A 26 0.63 12.14 -0.14
C VAL A 26 0.33 12.82 -1.48
N VAL A 27 -0.23 12.09 -2.45
CA VAL A 27 -0.56 12.65 -3.78
C VAL A 27 -1.58 13.78 -3.65
N THR A 28 -2.63 13.59 -2.85
CA THR A 28 -3.66 14.61 -2.60
C THR A 28 -3.08 15.83 -1.88
N LYS A 29 -2.20 15.65 -0.88
CA LYS A 29 -1.48 16.75 -0.23
C LYS A 29 -0.70 17.60 -1.23
N HIS A 30 0.09 16.98 -2.11
CA HIS A 30 0.85 17.72 -3.13
C HIS A 30 -0.05 18.35 -4.20
N THR A 31 -1.16 17.70 -4.55
CA THR A 31 -2.17 18.25 -5.47
C THR A 31 -2.84 19.50 -4.89
N LEU A 32 -3.25 19.46 -3.62
CA LEU A 32 -3.94 20.56 -2.94
C LEU A 32 -3.00 21.70 -2.57
N SER A 33 -1.76 21.41 -2.17
CA SER A 33 -0.80 22.41 -1.72
C SER A 33 -0.05 23.10 -2.86
N SER A 34 0.21 22.41 -3.97
CA SER A 34 1.09 22.89 -5.04
C SER A 34 0.42 22.84 -6.42
N GLY A 35 -0.85 22.46 -6.49
CA GLY A 35 -1.64 22.41 -7.72
C GLY A 35 -1.55 21.07 -8.47
N ARG A 36 -2.37 20.94 -9.52
CA ARG A 36 -2.62 19.68 -10.23
C ARG A 36 -1.36 19.07 -10.89
N LEU A 37 -0.46 19.88 -11.42
CA LEU A 37 0.78 19.41 -12.06
C LEU A 37 1.73 18.73 -11.06
N HIS A 38 1.85 19.27 -9.85
CA HIS A 38 2.66 18.68 -8.78
C HIS A 38 2.05 17.37 -8.27
N GLY A 39 0.72 17.29 -8.23
CA GLY A 39 0.00 16.03 -7.99
C GLY A 39 0.32 14.96 -9.04
N LEU A 40 0.26 15.34 -10.32
CA LEU A 40 0.47 14.42 -11.44
C LEU A 40 1.91 13.88 -11.49
N THR A 41 2.90 14.75 -11.28
CA THR A 41 4.31 14.37 -11.22
C THR A 41 4.58 13.43 -10.04
N THR A 42 4.02 13.73 -8.86
CA THR A 42 4.10 12.85 -7.68
C THR A 42 3.47 11.48 -7.94
N ALA A 43 2.32 11.44 -8.60
CA ALA A 43 1.63 10.19 -8.94
C ALA A 43 2.46 9.33 -9.91
N TRP A 44 3.06 9.96 -10.94
CA TRP A 44 3.92 9.25 -11.90
C TRP A 44 5.20 8.73 -11.25
N SER A 45 5.90 9.57 -10.47
CA SER A 45 7.12 9.13 -9.77
C SER A 45 6.81 8.01 -8.77
N HIS A 46 5.69 8.09 -8.07
CA HIS A 46 5.26 7.06 -7.13
C HIS A 46 4.91 5.76 -7.83
N SER A 47 4.16 5.83 -8.94
CA SER A 47 3.79 4.65 -9.75
C SER A 47 5.00 3.94 -10.34
N LEU A 48 5.98 4.69 -10.84
CA LEU A 48 7.23 4.13 -11.35
C LEU A 48 8.06 3.50 -10.22
N GLY A 49 8.18 4.18 -9.07
CA GLY A 49 8.91 3.67 -7.92
C GLY A 49 8.30 2.39 -7.36
N ILE A 50 6.99 2.35 -7.14
CA ILE A 50 6.30 1.16 -6.64
C ILE A 50 6.34 0.03 -7.68
N GLY A 51 6.25 0.34 -8.98
CA GLY A 51 6.36 -0.64 -10.06
C GLY A 51 7.73 -1.30 -10.10
N ALA A 52 8.81 -0.51 -10.07
CA ALA A 52 10.17 -1.03 -10.02
C ALA A 52 10.42 -1.88 -8.76
N TYR A 53 9.96 -1.41 -7.60
CA TYR A 53 10.03 -2.16 -6.35
C TYR A 53 9.27 -3.50 -6.40
N ALA A 54 8.06 -3.51 -6.97
CA ALA A 54 7.24 -4.70 -7.12
C ALA A 54 7.92 -5.74 -8.02
N LEU A 55 8.48 -5.30 -9.16
CA LEU A 55 9.24 -6.18 -10.06
C LEU A 55 10.46 -6.79 -9.37
N ALA A 56 11.24 -5.97 -8.65
CA ALA A 56 12.40 -6.44 -7.90
C ALA A 56 12.00 -7.47 -6.83
N THR A 57 10.91 -7.21 -6.10
CA THR A 57 10.40 -8.09 -5.05
C THR A 57 9.89 -9.41 -5.63
N LEU A 58 9.09 -9.37 -6.72
CA LEU A 58 8.58 -10.57 -7.38
C LEU A 58 9.72 -11.44 -7.92
N TYR A 59 10.73 -10.82 -8.54
CA TYR A 59 11.90 -11.54 -9.03
C TYR A 59 12.69 -12.19 -7.89
N GLY A 60 12.94 -11.45 -6.81
CA GLY A 60 13.63 -11.97 -5.63
C GLY A 60 12.88 -13.11 -4.94
N LEU A 61 11.56 -12.97 -4.78
CA LEU A 61 10.71 -14.02 -4.19
C LEU A 61 10.61 -15.26 -5.08
N ALA A 62 10.58 -15.11 -6.41
CA ALA A 62 10.61 -16.24 -7.33
C ALA A 62 11.89 -17.06 -7.17
N LEU A 63 13.06 -16.40 -7.16
CA LEU A 63 14.35 -17.06 -6.91
C LEU A 63 14.42 -17.70 -5.52
N LEU A 64 13.86 -17.03 -4.51
CA LEU A 64 13.84 -17.56 -3.15
C LEU A 64 12.97 -18.81 -3.04
N ASN A 65 11.81 -18.82 -3.69
CA ASN A 65 10.92 -19.98 -3.74
C ASN A 65 11.58 -21.19 -4.41
N GLU A 66 12.40 -20.98 -5.45
CA GLU A 66 13.16 -22.07 -6.10
C GLU A 66 14.29 -22.61 -5.20
N LYS A 67 15.04 -21.74 -4.51
CA LYS A 67 16.19 -22.17 -3.69
C LYS A 67 15.82 -22.70 -2.31
N SER A 68 14.85 -22.09 -1.64
CA SER A 68 14.45 -22.46 -0.28
C SER A 68 12.95 -22.24 -0.06
N PRO A 69 12.13 -23.25 -0.36
CA PRO A 69 10.67 -23.17 -0.15
C PRO A 69 10.28 -22.88 1.30
N GLN A 70 11.03 -23.39 2.28
CA GLN A 70 10.76 -23.16 3.70
C GLN A 70 10.86 -21.68 4.09
N VAL A 71 11.85 -20.95 3.56
CA VAL A 71 12.00 -19.52 3.85
C VAL A 71 10.87 -18.72 3.19
N PHE A 72 10.49 -19.08 1.97
CA PHE A 72 9.34 -18.45 1.30
C PHE A 72 8.03 -18.64 2.09
N GLU A 73 7.80 -19.84 2.62
CA GLU A 73 6.63 -20.15 3.44
C GLU A 73 6.61 -19.34 4.75
N ILE A 74 7.74 -19.24 5.45
CA ILE A 74 7.88 -18.41 6.66
C ILE A 74 7.57 -16.94 6.36
N ILE A 75 8.15 -16.39 5.28
CA ILE A 75 7.88 -14.99 4.87
C ILE A 75 6.41 -14.79 4.53
N THR A 76 5.78 -15.78 3.88
CA THR A 76 4.35 -15.72 3.52
C THR A 76 3.47 -15.66 4.77
N TYR A 77 3.70 -16.52 5.76
CA TYR A 77 2.94 -16.47 7.02
C TYR A 77 3.22 -15.21 7.84
N LEU A 78 4.47 -14.73 7.87
CA LEU A 78 4.81 -13.45 8.51
C LEU A 78 4.10 -12.28 7.82
N GLY A 79 4.07 -12.26 6.49
CA GLY A 79 3.34 -11.26 5.70
C GLY A 79 1.84 -11.29 6.00
N ALA A 80 1.23 -12.48 6.04
CA ALA A 80 -0.18 -12.65 6.40
C ALA A 80 -0.48 -12.14 7.82
N ALA A 81 0.36 -12.49 8.80
CA ALA A 81 0.22 -12.02 10.18
C ALA A 81 0.37 -10.48 10.27
N TYR A 82 1.30 -9.90 9.52
CA TYR A 82 1.49 -8.45 9.48
C TYR A 82 0.28 -7.72 8.85
N LEU A 83 -0.28 -8.25 7.77
CA LEU A 83 -1.50 -7.70 7.16
C LEU A 83 -2.71 -7.82 8.11
N ALA A 84 -2.85 -8.94 8.82
CA ALA A 84 -3.89 -9.11 9.83
C ALA A 84 -3.74 -8.09 10.97
N TYR A 85 -2.50 -7.85 11.44
CA TYR A 85 -2.20 -6.82 12.43
C TYR A 85 -2.56 -5.41 11.92
N LEU A 86 -2.16 -5.05 10.70
CA LEU A 86 -2.52 -3.77 10.10
C LEU A 86 -4.04 -3.62 9.92
N GLY A 87 -4.73 -4.68 9.51
CA GLY A 87 -6.19 -4.71 9.41
C GLY A 87 -6.87 -4.49 10.76
N PHE A 88 -6.41 -5.19 11.81
CA PHE A 88 -6.92 -4.99 13.16
C PHE A 88 -6.67 -3.57 13.68
N LYS A 89 -5.47 -3.04 13.43
CA LYS A 89 -5.12 -1.66 13.79
C LYS A 89 -5.98 -0.64 13.04
N ALA A 90 -6.30 -0.89 11.77
CA ALA A 90 -7.20 -0.03 11.00
C ALA A 90 -8.63 -0.03 11.58
N LEU A 91 -9.16 -1.19 11.98
CA LEU A 91 -10.47 -1.31 12.62
C LEU A 91 -10.53 -0.68 14.02
N THR A 92 -9.42 -0.69 14.76
CA THR A 92 -9.32 -0.15 16.13
C THR A 92 -8.83 1.31 16.16
N SER A 93 -8.48 1.88 15.00
CA SER A 93 -7.98 3.25 14.90
C SER A 93 -9.05 4.25 15.30
N LYS A 94 -8.81 5.01 16.38
CA LYS A 94 -9.60 6.21 16.69
C LYS A 94 -9.19 7.26 15.66
N GLY A 95 -10.08 7.56 14.72
CA GLY A 95 -9.81 8.39 13.54
C GLY A 95 -8.90 9.58 13.86
N ALA A 96 -7.74 9.63 13.20
CA ALA A 96 -6.90 10.82 13.22
C ALA A 96 -7.67 11.93 12.52
N TYR A 97 -8.34 12.78 13.31
CA TYR A 97 -9.01 13.96 12.82
C TYR A 97 -7.97 14.78 12.05
N TRP A 98 -8.18 14.95 10.74
CA TRP A 98 -7.48 15.93 9.92
C TRP A 98 -7.75 17.31 10.53
N LEU A 99 -6.93 17.71 11.50
CA LEU A 99 -6.98 19.06 12.04
C LEU A 99 -6.74 20.01 10.86
N PRO A 100 -7.64 20.99 10.65
CA PRO A 100 -7.44 21.97 9.59
C PRO A 100 -6.09 22.65 9.83
N PHE A 101 -5.31 22.72 8.75
CA PHE A 101 -3.93 23.22 8.69
C PHE A 101 -3.70 24.55 9.44
N ASN A 102 -4.74 25.37 9.59
CA ASN A 102 -4.68 26.65 10.28
C ASN A 102 -4.51 26.55 11.82
N LEU A 103 -4.88 25.43 12.46
CA LEU A 103 -4.82 25.31 13.93
C LEU A 103 -3.53 24.68 14.46
N ALA A 104 -2.74 24.00 13.63
CA ALA A 104 -1.46 23.41 14.02
C ALA A 104 -0.33 24.45 14.10
N LEU A 105 -0.43 25.54 13.32
CA LEU A 105 0.51 26.67 13.34
C LEU A 105 0.21 27.70 14.43
N SER A 106 -0.95 27.62 15.08
CA SER A 106 -1.33 28.53 16.19
C SER A 106 -0.83 28.06 17.57
N ARG A 107 -0.21 26.87 17.66
CA ARG A 107 0.24 26.27 18.93
C ARG A 107 1.74 25.90 18.95
N ALA A 108 2.52 26.38 17.98
CA ALA A 108 3.98 26.34 17.98
C ALA A 108 4.52 27.76 18.12
#